data_AF-A0A7L2Z3C6-F1
#
_entry.id   AF-A0A7L2Z3C6-F1
#
_cell.length_a   1.000
_cell.length_b   1.000
_cell.length_c   1.000
_cell.angle_alpha   90.00
_cell.angle_beta   90.00
_cell.angle_gamma   90.00
#
_symmetry.space_group_name_H-M   'P 1'
#
loop_
_entity.id
_entity.type
_entity.pdbx_description
1 polymer ?
#
loop_
_entity_poly.entity_id
_entity_poly.type
_entity_poly.pdbx_seq_one_letter_code
_entity_poly.pdbx_strand_id
1 'polypeptide(L)'
;GWIDNFNGPSGVFIAAGKGILRTMRASNNAVADLVPVDVVVNATLAAAWYSGVNRPRKVMVYNCTTGGTNPFHWGEVEYHVISTFKRNPLEQAFRRPNVNLTSNHLLYHYWIAVSHKAPAFL
;
A
#
# COMPACT_ATOMS: atom_id res chain seq x y z
N GLY A 1 -5.68 -15.49 -1.72
CA GLY A 1 -4.41 -14.94 -2.25
C GLY A 1 -3.96 -13.79 -1.39
N TRP A 2 -2.77 -13.25 -1.61
CA TRP A 2 -2.27 -12.11 -0.81
C TRP A 2 -2.77 -10.76 -1.33
N ILE A 3 -3.09 -10.70 -2.62
CA ILE A 3 -3.52 -9.51 -3.36
C ILE A 3 -4.93 -9.64 -3.95
N ASP A 4 -5.63 -10.75 -3.69
CA ASP A 4 -6.96 -11.03 -4.24
C ASP A 4 -8.11 -10.60 -3.31
N ASN A 5 -7.81 -9.78 -2.31
CA ASN A 5 -8.78 -9.25 -1.38
C ASN A 5 -8.69 -7.72 -1.32
N PHE A 6 -9.75 -7.09 -0.83
CA PHE A 6 -9.81 -5.64 -0.60
C PHE A 6 -9.34 -5.25 0.81
N ASN A 7 -8.63 -6.13 1.51
CA ASN A 7 -8.21 -5.86 2.88
C ASN A 7 -6.92 -5.01 2.88
N GLY A 8 -6.85 -4.06 3.81
CA GLY A 8 -5.67 -3.26 4.05
C GLY A 8 -5.24 -2.44 2.82
N PRO A 9 -3.93 -2.47 2.44
CA PRO A 9 -3.39 -1.64 1.35
C PRO A 9 -4.07 -1.85 -0.01
N SER A 10 -4.47 -3.08 -0.33
CA SER A 10 -5.13 -3.39 -1.61
C SER A 10 -6.45 -2.63 -1.78
N GLY A 11 -7.27 -2.56 -0.72
CA GLY A 11 -8.51 -1.78 -0.72
C GLY A 11 -8.26 -0.28 -0.90
N VAL A 12 -7.22 0.26 -0.25
CA VAL A 12 -6.80 1.66 -0.40
C VAL A 12 -6.40 1.96 -1.84
N PHE A 13 -5.62 1.10 -2.48
CA PHE A 13 -5.18 1.28 -3.86
C PHE A 13 -6.35 1.23 -4.85
N ILE A 14 -7.29 0.31 -4.66
CA ILE A 14 -8.50 0.24 -5.51
C ILE A 14 -9.38 1.47 -5.32
N ALA A 15 -9.58 1.94 -4.08
CA ALA A 15 -10.35 3.15 -3.82
C ALA A 15 -9.70 4.40 -4.44
N ALA A 16 -8.36 4.50 -4.38
CA ALA A 16 -7.61 5.56 -5.04
C ALA A 16 -7.70 5.46 -6.57
N GLY A 17 -7.56 4.25 -7.12
CA GLY A 17 -7.64 3.96 -8.55
C GLY A 17 -9.02 4.25 -9.15
N LYS A 18 -10.10 3.92 -8.44
CA LYS A 18 -11.48 4.26 -8.83
C LYS A 18 -11.81 5.74 -8.62
N GLY A 19 -10.91 6.52 -8.02
CA GLY A 19 -11.11 7.93 -7.72
C GLY A 19 -12.11 8.21 -6.59
N ILE A 20 -12.44 7.19 -5.80
CA ILE A 20 -13.30 7.29 -4.61
C ILE A 20 -12.52 7.92 -3.46
N LEU A 21 -11.29 7.45 -3.24
CA LEU A 21 -10.38 8.02 -2.24
C LEU A 21 -9.59 9.19 -2.84
N ARG A 22 -9.73 10.36 -2.22
CA ARG A 22 -9.13 11.62 -2.69
C ARG A 22 -8.06 12.17 -1.76
N THR A 23 -8.12 11.82 -0.48
CA THR A 23 -7.10 12.18 0.50
C THR A 23 -7.02 11.12 1.58
N MET A 24 -5.82 10.88 2.09
CA MET A 24 -5.58 10.04 3.25
C MET A 24 -4.58 10.74 4.17
N ARG A 25 -4.75 10.55 5.48
CA ARG A 25 -3.83 11.10 6.48
C ARG A 25 -2.63 10.17 6.59
N ALA A 26 -1.49 10.59 6.05
CA ALA A 26 -0.23 9.86 6.13
C ALA A 26 0.94 10.83 5.97
N SER A 27 2.11 10.45 6.47
CA SER A 27 3.36 11.14 6.14
C SER A 27 3.92 10.55 4.86
N ASN A 28 4.28 11.39 3.90
CA ASN A 28 4.93 10.94 2.67
C ASN A 28 6.30 10.31 2.92
N ASN A 29 6.92 10.63 4.05
CA ASN A 29 8.19 10.08 4.50
C ASN A 29 8.03 8.85 5.40
N ALA A 30 6.79 8.39 5.65
CA ALA A 30 6.61 7.12 6.35
C ALA A 30 6.91 5.96 5.40
N VAL A 31 7.55 4.92 5.92
CA VAL A 31 7.83 3.69 5.17
C VAL A 31 6.51 2.91 5.00
N ALA A 32 6.18 2.61 3.75
CA ALA A 32 5.16 1.65 3.38
C ALA A 32 5.81 0.28 3.32
N ASP A 33 5.62 -0.53 4.37
CA ASP A 33 6.22 -1.87 4.44
C ASP A 33 5.56 -2.84 3.45
N LEU A 34 5.97 -2.74 2.19
CA LEU A 34 5.43 -3.48 1.05
C LEU A 34 6.52 -4.37 0.48
N VAL A 35 6.38 -5.68 0.69
CA VAL A 35 7.33 -6.68 0.19
C VAL A 35 6.72 -7.42 -1.00
N PRO A 36 7.43 -7.53 -2.14
CA PRO A 36 6.97 -8.35 -3.27
C PRO A 36 6.77 -9.81 -2.85
N VAL A 37 5.67 -10.44 -3.30
CA VAL A 37 5.33 -11.82 -2.93
C VAL A 37 6.44 -12.81 -3.26
N ASP A 38 7.15 -12.61 -4.38
CA ASP A 38 8.25 -13.48 -4.80
C ASP A 38 9.41 -13.47 -3.79
N VAL A 39 9.69 -12.31 -3.18
CA VAL A 39 10.72 -12.19 -2.14
C VAL A 39 10.32 -12.98 -0.90
N VAL A 40 9.05 -12.91 -0.50
CA VAL A 40 8.56 -13.65 0.68
C VAL A 40 8.53 -15.16 0.42
N VAL A 41 8.16 -15.59 -0.79
CA VAL A 41 8.20 -17.00 -1.19
C VAL A 41 9.65 -17.50 -1.17
N ASN A 42 10.58 -16.77 -1.78
CA ASN A 42 12.00 -17.12 -1.79
C ASN A 42 12.58 -17.19 -0.37
N ALA A 43 12.25 -16.23 0.49
CA ALA A 43 12.67 -16.25 1.89
C ALA A 43 12.12 -17.46 2.65
N THR A 44 10.86 -17.83 2.40
CA THR A 44 10.21 -19.00 3.02
C THR A 44 10.90 -20.30 2.60
N LEU A 45 11.19 -20.44 1.30
CA LEU A 45 11.92 -21.60 0.76
C LEU A 45 13.33 -21.71 1.35
N ALA A 46 14.06 -20.59 1.42
CA ALA A 46 15.39 -20.54 2.01
C ALA A 46 15.36 -20.91 3.50
N ALA A 47 14.40 -20.41 4.27
CA ALA A 47 14.22 -20.73 5.69
C ALA A 47 13.90 -22.23 5.90
N ALA A 48 13.05 -22.80 5.06
CA ALA A 48 12.70 -24.22 5.10
C ALA A 48 13.92 -25.11 4.78
N TRP A 49 14.65 -24.79 3.70
CA TRP A 49 15.87 -25.49 3.33
C TRP A 49 16.93 -25.44 4.46
N TYR A 50 17.18 -24.24 4.99
CA TYR A 50 18.16 -24.04 6.06
C TYR A 50 17.80 -24.85 7.31
N SER A 51 16.53 -24.85 7.69
CA SER A 51 16.04 -25.59 8.85
C SER A 51 16.15 -27.10 8.67
N GLY A 52 15.86 -27.61 7.46
CA GLY A 52 15.95 -29.03 7.14
C GLY A 52 17.38 -29.56 7.13
N VAL A 53 18.32 -28.78 6.61
CA VAL A 53 19.74 -29.15 6.52
C VAL A 53 20.46 -29.00 7.86
N ASN A 54 20.32 -27.84 8.52
CA ASN A 54 21.11 -27.51 9.71
C ASN A 54 20.48 -28.00 11.01
N ARG A 55 19.18 -28.31 11.00
CA ARG A 55 18.40 -28.79 12.18
C ARG A 55 18.74 -28.00 13.45
N PRO A 56 18.55 -26.65 13.43
CA PRO A 56 18.95 -25.81 14.55
C PRO A 56 18.25 -26.26 15.84
N ARG A 57 19.00 -26.33 16.95
CA ARG A 57 18.47 -26.74 18.26
C ARG A 57 17.45 -25.76 18.84
N LYS A 58 17.43 -24.52 18.35
CA LYS A 58 16.50 -23.46 18.77
C LYS A 58 15.64 -23.06 17.58
N VAL A 59 14.41 -22.63 17.87
CA VAL A 59 13.51 -22.07 16.87
C VAL A 59 14.13 -20.81 16.29
N MET A 60 14.29 -20.77 14.97
CA MET A 60 14.79 -19.62 14.24
C MET A 60 13.61 -18.74 13.82
N VAL A 61 13.77 -17.43 13.94
CA VAL A 61 12.78 -16.44 13.49
C VAL A 61 13.42 -15.62 12.37
N TYR A 62 12.73 -15.56 11.23
CA TYR A 62 13.17 -14.83 10.05
C TYR A 62 12.16 -13.73 9.74
N ASN A 63 12.63 -12.49 9.64
CA ASN A 63 11.80 -11.34 9.29
C ASN A 63 12.05 -10.97 7.82
N CYS A 64 10.97 -10.67 7.09
CA CYS A 64 11.01 -10.18 5.73
C CYS A 64 10.29 -8.83 5.69
N THR A 65 11.06 -7.75 5.78
CA THR A 65 10.55 -6.37 5.91
C THR A 65 11.41 -5.43 5.09
N THR A 66 10.83 -4.34 4.60
CA THR A 66 11.54 -3.30 3.82
C THR A 66 12.27 -2.27 4.70
N GLY A 67 11.82 -2.09 5.94
CA GLY A 67 12.09 -0.91 6.77
C GLY A 67 13.55 -0.52 7.02
N GLY A 68 14.48 -1.48 7.08
CA GLY A 68 15.89 -1.20 7.39
C GLY A 68 16.85 -1.25 6.20
N THR A 69 16.47 -1.87 5.09
CA THR A 69 17.42 -2.24 4.01
C THR A 69 17.08 -1.58 2.68
N ASN A 70 15.78 -1.50 2.35
CA ASN A 70 15.32 -0.88 1.11
C ASN A 70 13.94 -0.25 1.35
N PRO A 71 13.89 0.87 2.09
CA PRO A 71 12.62 1.48 2.47
C PRO A 71 11.89 2.02 1.25
N PHE A 72 10.61 1.70 1.14
CA PHE A 72 9.71 2.26 0.14
C PHE A 72 8.72 3.20 0.82
N HIS A 73 8.66 4.47 0.42
CA HIS A 73 7.90 5.48 1.16
C HIS A 73 6.48 5.66 0.60
N TRP A 74 5.56 6.10 1.46
CA TRP A 74 4.17 6.35 1.06
C TRP A 74 4.04 7.41 -0.05
N GLY A 75 4.95 8.39 -0.13
CA GLY A 75 4.99 9.32 -1.26
C GLY A 75 5.32 8.65 -2.60
N GLU A 76 6.18 7.63 -2.59
CA GLU A 76 6.51 6.84 -3.79
C GLU A 76 5.34 5.92 -4.17
N VAL A 77 4.69 5.32 -3.16
CA VAL A 77 3.45 4.55 -3.35
C VAL A 77 2.38 5.40 -4.03
N GLU A 78 2.12 6.61 -3.54
CA GLU A 78 1.16 7.54 -4.13
C GLU A 78 1.46 7.76 -5.62
N TYR A 79 2.71 8.10 -5.93
CA TYR A 79 3.15 8.33 -7.31
C TYR A 79 2.93 7.10 -8.20
N HIS A 80 3.34 5.92 -7.77
CA HIS A 80 3.22 4.68 -8.54
C HIS A 80 1.77 4.25 -8.73
N VAL A 81 0.94 4.32 -7.68
CA VAL A 81 -0.48 3.98 -7.73
C VAL A 81 -1.23 4.90 -8.68
N ILE A 82 -1.06 6.22 -8.54
CA ILE A 82 -1.74 7.21 -9.39
C ILE A 82 -1.28 7.09 -10.85
N SER A 83 0.02 6.99 -11.10
CA SER A 83 0.55 6.87 -12.46
C SER A 83 0.06 5.60 -13.14
N THR A 84 0.02 4.48 -12.42
CA THR A 84 -0.48 3.19 -12.92
C THR A 84 -1.96 3.28 -13.28
N PHE A 85 -2.82 3.75 -12.38
CA PHE A 85 -4.26 3.82 -12.66
C PHE A 85 -4.69 4.94 -13.59
N LYS A 86 -3.84 5.96 -13.81
CA LYS A 86 -4.05 6.94 -14.89
C LYS A 86 -3.71 6.35 -16.26
N ARG A 87 -2.70 5.47 -16.35
CA ARG A 87 -2.31 4.79 -17.60
C ARG A 87 -3.22 3.61 -17.92
N ASN A 88 -3.63 2.87 -16.90
CA ASN A 88 -4.51 1.70 -16.99
C ASN A 88 -5.71 1.93 -16.06
N PRO A 89 -6.75 2.64 -16.53
CA PRO A 89 -7.93 2.93 -15.72
C PRO A 89 -8.64 1.65 -15.27
N LEU A 90 -9.11 1.65 -14.02
CA LEU A 90 -9.96 0.58 -13.51
C LEU A 90 -11.35 0.65 -14.16
N GLU A 91 -11.97 -0.51 -14.37
CA GLU A 91 -13.37 -0.58 -14.76
C GLU A 91 -14.27 0.11 -13.73
N GLN A 92 -15.31 0.78 -14.23
CA GLN A 92 -16.27 1.53 -13.40
C GLN A 92 -15.56 2.50 -12.44
N ALA A 93 -14.54 3.21 -12.92
CA ALA A 93 -13.93 4.29 -12.16
C ALA A 93 -14.97 5.41 -11.96
N PHE A 94 -15.21 5.77 -10.70
CA PHE A 94 -16.12 6.86 -10.35
C PHE A 94 -15.58 8.20 -10.85
N ARG A 95 -14.26 8.43 -10.69
CA ARG A 95 -13.56 9.65 -11.10
C ARG A 95 -12.13 9.34 -11.52
N ARG A 96 -11.48 10.29 -12.20
CA ARG A 96 -10.05 10.20 -12.51
C ARG A 96 -9.23 10.00 -11.21
N PRO A 97 -8.34 8.99 -11.16
CA PRO A 97 -7.49 8.74 -10.00
C PRO A 97 -6.66 9.99 -9.66
N ASN A 98 -6.81 10.46 -8.42
CA ASN A 98 -6.05 11.56 -7.85
C ASN A 98 -6.24 11.53 -6.33
N VAL A 99 -5.31 10.86 -5.65
CA VAL A 99 -5.24 10.81 -4.19
C VAL A 99 -4.08 11.70 -3.75
N ASN A 100 -4.22 12.37 -2.61
CA ASN A 100 -3.14 13.17 -2.02
C ASN A 100 -2.95 12.77 -0.55
N LEU A 101 -1.74 12.37 -0.21
CA LEU A 101 -1.36 12.07 1.16
C LEU A 101 -0.94 13.34 1.89
N THR A 102 -1.53 13.58 3.06
CA THR A 102 -1.19 14.76 3.86
C THR A 102 -1.03 14.45 5.34
N SER A 103 0.00 15.03 5.95
CA SER A 103 0.21 15.00 7.38
C SER A 103 -0.52 16.13 8.11
N ASN A 104 -0.96 17.17 7.39
CA ASN A 104 -1.61 18.34 7.97
C ASN A 104 -3.08 18.05 8.28
N HIS A 105 -3.45 18.17 9.56
CA HIS A 105 -4.78 17.86 10.06
C HIS A 105 -5.88 18.74 9.45
N LEU A 106 -5.65 20.05 9.32
CA LEU A 106 -6.65 20.98 8.80
C LEU A 106 -6.88 20.75 7.31
N LEU A 107 -5.79 20.59 6.55
CA LEU A 107 -5.85 20.32 5.12
C LEU A 107 -6.55 19.00 4.83
N TYR A 108 -6.29 17.97 5.63
CA TYR A 108 -7.00 16.69 5.56
C TYR A 108 -8.53 16.85 5.74
N HIS A 109 -8.96 17.57 6.77
CA HIS A 109 -10.40 17.80 7.03
C HIS A 109 -11.06 18.63 5.93
N TYR A 110 -10.36 19.64 5.42
CA TYR A 110 -10.81 20.42 4.27
C TYR A 110 -11.04 19.53 3.05
N TRP A 111 -10.06 18.71 2.67
CA TRP A 111 -10.18 17.82 1.52
C TRP A 111 -11.24 16.75 1.71
N ILE A 112 -11.45 16.26 2.94
CA ILE A 112 -12.58 15.37 3.24
C ILE A 112 -13.91 16.05 2.98
N ALA A 113 -14.10 17.27 3.50
CA ALA A 113 -15.35 17.99 3.33
C ALA A 113 -15.68 18.21 1.86
N VAL A 114 -14.70 18.68 1.08
CA VAL A 114 -14.90 19.05 -0.34
C VAL A 114 -14.93 17.82 -1.26
N SER A 115 -14.07 16.83 -1.03
CA SER A 115 -13.84 15.75 -2.01
C SER A 115 -14.57 14.45 -1.68
N HIS A 116 -14.98 14.25 -0.43
CA HIS A 116 -15.72 13.05 -0.01
C HIS A 116 -17.14 13.37 0.46
N LYS A 117 -17.33 14.37 1.34
CA LYS A 117 -18.66 14.66 1.91
C LYS A 117 -19.58 15.42 0.95
N ALA A 118 -19.14 16.58 0.44
CA ALA A 118 -19.96 17.39 -0.46
C ALA A 118 -20.49 16.59 -1.67
N PRO A 119 -19.69 15.75 -2.36
CA PRO A 119 -20.18 14.98 -3.49
C PRO A 119 -21.00 13.74 -3.11
N ALA A 120 -21.14 13.43 -1.81
CA ALA A 120 -22.04 12.39 -1.34
C ALA A 120 -23.45 12.94 -1.04
N PHE A 121 -23.59 14.27 -0.91
CA PHE A 121 -24.86 14.96 -0.71
C PHE A 121 -25.48 15.51 -2.01
N LEU A 122 -24.71 15.50 -3.10
CA LEU A 122 -25.14 15.87 -4.46
C LEU A 122 -25.36 14.60 -5.29
#